data_AF-A0A843J834-F1
#
_entry.id   AF-A0A843J834-F1
#
_cell.length_a   1.000
_cell.length_b   1.000
_cell.length_c   1.000
_cell.angle_alpha   90.00
_cell.angle_beta   90.00
_cell.angle_gamma   90.00
#
_symmetry.space_group_name_H-M   'P 1'
#
loop_
_entity.id
_entity.type
_entity.pdbx_description
1 polymer ?
#
loop_
_entity_poly.entity_id
_entity_poly.type
_entity_poly.pdbx_seq_one_letter_code
_entity_poly.pdbx_strand_id
1 'polypeptide(L)'
;MTGPIITAFVWDSYARGLAEASKELGVDVRTFTRMSVNDGPEAYDRFVRSAEESDLVLVHLMGADVPEYVLRVLEKLPESAKVLTFGKDPMSFINTTGPKEAALKCCEYLSLNGKDNVRSCLLYLLKTMYGWNVEVPEVERLPMQGILDTEGKRFGSIGEFIAEHPPIPGAPWVGIITSRTSWVNDNCDVEYDLVRRFNSKGINAVLVYSSPRTIPQEDMLGLADSVMKYMFLDGKFLPSAMIKTTVLLYGQASAFGQESEDGFLKTLDVPVFQPVIPSSMTKEAYKDAPGLKRDVSYDITFQEFEGTIEPILIGFSREDSFSEAHRRPITERAEYFVDRVIRRIKLRTTPNSEKKVAFFLNNYPCAGAEANVGEDKDLNVMDSLANILRRMKEEGYTVDAPDTGKGLMECIMEHKALSDFRWTNATEIERCGGVLYHMSPEEYGEWFSGLSDKVKDDVRRIWGEPPGEAMIGEGKILITGVRFGNVLVMVQPKR
;
A
#
# COMPACT_ATOMS: atom_id res chain seq x y z
N MET A 1 45.15 -3.64 13.87
CA MET A 1 45.03 -3.98 12.44
C MET A 1 43.83 -3.23 11.91
N THR A 2 44.02 -2.36 10.91
CA THR A 2 42.89 -1.78 10.18
C THR A 2 42.14 -2.94 9.49
N GLY A 3 40.83 -3.05 9.71
CA GLY A 3 40.01 -4.08 9.06
C GLY A 3 39.98 -3.91 7.53
N PRO A 4 39.56 -4.94 6.78
CA PRO A 4 39.48 -4.84 5.32
C PRO A 4 38.43 -3.82 4.90
N ILE A 5 38.64 -3.20 3.74
CA ILE A 5 37.65 -2.36 3.07
C ILE A 5 36.83 -3.27 2.15
N ILE A 6 35.52 -3.31 2.35
CA ILE A 6 34.59 -4.16 1.60
C ILE A 6 33.60 -3.29 0.84
N THR A 7 33.56 -3.42 -0.49
CA THR A 7 32.47 -2.83 -1.29
C THR A 7 31.43 -3.90 -1.60
N ALA A 8 30.16 -3.64 -1.31
CA ALA A 8 29.07 -4.59 -1.54
C ALA A 8 28.02 -4.01 -2.49
N PHE A 9 27.97 -4.53 -3.72
CA PHE A 9 26.88 -4.28 -4.66
C PHE A 9 25.77 -5.32 -4.48
N VAL A 10 24.69 -4.95 -3.81
CA VAL A 10 23.65 -5.87 -3.33
C VAL A 10 22.23 -5.29 -3.47
N TRP A 11 21.20 -6.08 -3.15
CA TRP A 11 19.83 -5.54 -3.01
C TRP A 11 19.68 -4.64 -1.79
N ASP A 12 18.72 -3.72 -1.87
CA ASP A 12 18.39 -2.81 -0.76
C ASP A 12 18.11 -3.59 0.54
N SER A 13 17.52 -4.79 0.43
CA SER A 13 17.28 -5.70 1.56
C SER A 13 18.55 -6.10 2.32
N TYR A 14 19.66 -6.31 1.62
CA TYR A 14 20.91 -6.74 2.24
C TYR A 14 21.81 -5.56 2.63
N ALA A 15 21.69 -4.43 1.90
CA ALA A 15 22.51 -3.25 2.12
C ALA A 15 22.38 -2.72 3.56
N ARG A 16 21.15 -2.63 4.09
CA ARG A 16 20.93 -2.18 5.48
C ARG A 16 21.58 -3.13 6.48
N GLY A 17 21.32 -4.44 6.36
CA GLY A 17 21.90 -5.43 7.27
C GLY A 17 23.43 -5.42 7.27
N LEU A 18 24.05 -5.23 6.09
CA LEU A 18 25.50 -5.12 5.95
C LEU A 18 26.04 -3.83 6.57
N ALA A 19 25.35 -2.70 6.40
CA ALA A 19 25.73 -1.42 7.01
C ALA A 19 25.60 -1.46 8.54
N GLU A 20 24.56 -2.11 9.08
CA GLU A 20 24.42 -2.33 10.53
C GLU A 20 25.52 -3.24 11.06
N ALA A 21 25.77 -4.39 10.42
CA ALA A 21 26.83 -5.32 10.80
C ALA A 21 28.23 -4.68 10.71
N SER A 22 28.46 -3.81 9.72
CA SER A 22 29.68 -3.02 9.57
C SER A 22 29.94 -2.12 10.79
N LYS A 23 28.92 -1.37 11.22
CA LYS A 23 29.00 -0.51 12.42
C LYS A 23 29.24 -1.33 13.69
N GLU A 24 28.55 -2.46 13.84
CA GLU A 24 28.68 -3.33 15.02
C GLU A 24 30.06 -3.98 15.12
N LEU A 25 30.58 -4.48 13.99
CA LEU A 25 31.85 -5.22 13.94
C LEU A 25 33.08 -4.32 13.76
N GLY A 26 32.89 -3.03 13.48
CA GLY A 26 33.98 -2.08 13.26
C GLY A 26 34.76 -2.34 11.95
N VAL A 27 34.06 -2.74 10.88
CA VAL A 27 34.63 -3.03 9.55
C VAL A 27 34.10 -2.03 8.55
N ASP A 28 34.95 -1.52 7.64
CA ASP A 28 34.52 -0.59 6.58
C ASP A 28 33.78 -1.37 5.47
N VAL A 29 32.44 -1.38 5.52
CA VAL A 29 31.60 -1.95 4.47
C VAL A 29 30.81 -0.86 3.79
N ARG A 30 31.04 -0.69 2.49
CA ARG A 30 30.43 0.34 1.64
C ARG A 30 29.40 -0.32 0.73
N THR A 31 28.13 -0.05 1.00
CA THR A 31 27.02 -0.73 0.31
C THR A 31 26.48 0.10 -0.84
N PHE A 32 26.27 -0.54 -1.98
CA PHE A 32 25.71 0.06 -3.18
C PHE A 32 24.58 -0.81 -3.70
N THR A 33 23.52 -0.19 -4.20
CA THR A 33 22.38 -0.88 -4.78
C THR A 33 22.19 -0.44 -6.22
N ARG A 34 21.43 -1.21 -7.01
CA ARG A 34 21.12 -0.83 -8.38
C ARG A 34 20.50 0.57 -8.46
N MET A 35 19.70 0.96 -7.47
CA MET A 35 19.10 2.29 -7.45
C MET A 35 20.14 3.37 -7.13
N SER A 36 20.96 3.15 -6.09
CA SER A 36 21.96 4.15 -5.70
C SER A 36 23.05 4.36 -6.75
N VAL A 37 23.44 3.32 -7.49
CA VAL A 37 24.47 3.43 -8.54
C VAL A 37 23.93 4.12 -9.81
N ASN A 38 22.63 3.97 -10.09
CA ASN A 38 21.99 4.57 -11.26
C ASN A 38 21.42 5.97 -11.00
N ASP A 39 21.67 6.55 -9.82
CA ASP A 39 21.22 7.90 -9.44
C ASP A 39 22.15 8.99 -10.01
N GLY A 40 22.49 8.86 -11.28
CA GLY A 40 23.34 9.78 -12.02
C GLY A 40 24.86 9.46 -11.99
N PRO A 41 25.67 10.21 -12.78
CA PRO A 41 27.08 9.92 -12.98
C PRO A 41 27.91 9.96 -11.69
N GLU A 42 27.66 10.94 -10.81
CA GLU A 42 28.41 11.08 -9.56
C GLU A 42 28.24 9.86 -8.64
N ALA A 43 27.05 9.28 -8.61
CA ALA A 43 26.75 8.11 -7.80
C ALA A 43 27.45 6.85 -8.32
N TYR A 44 27.52 6.71 -9.65
CA TYR A 44 28.32 5.68 -10.32
C TYR A 44 29.83 5.85 -10.03
N ASP A 45 30.36 7.07 -10.10
CA ASP A 45 31.77 7.35 -9.81
C ASP A 45 32.14 7.08 -8.35
N ARG A 46 31.21 7.22 -7.41
CA ARG A 46 31.41 6.79 -6.01
C ARG A 46 31.55 5.28 -5.90
N PHE A 47 30.71 4.53 -6.62
CA PHE A 47 30.79 3.07 -6.64
C PHE A 47 32.13 2.59 -7.23
N VAL A 48 32.56 3.17 -8.35
CA VAL A 48 33.84 2.83 -8.99
C VAL A 48 35.01 3.06 -8.03
N ARG A 49 35.12 4.26 -7.45
CA ARG A 49 36.17 4.59 -6.48
C ARG A 49 36.16 3.67 -5.27
N SER A 50 34.98 3.38 -4.74
CA SER A 50 34.84 2.46 -3.60
C SER A 50 35.37 1.06 -3.95
N ALA A 51 35.02 0.54 -5.12
CA ALA A 51 35.46 -0.78 -5.57
C ALA A 51 36.98 -0.83 -5.79
N GLU A 52 37.58 0.22 -6.37
CA GLU A 52 39.03 0.34 -6.59
C GLU A 52 39.83 0.40 -5.27
N GLU A 53 39.26 1.01 -4.23
CA GLU A 53 39.87 1.11 -2.89
C GLU A 53 39.67 -0.14 -2.01
N SER A 54 38.86 -1.11 -2.46
CA SER A 54 38.44 -2.24 -1.62
C SER A 54 39.37 -3.45 -1.70
N ASP A 55 39.55 -4.12 -0.56
CA ASP A 55 40.20 -5.43 -0.47
C ASP A 55 39.28 -6.55 -0.99
N LEU A 56 37.96 -6.39 -0.83
CA LEU A 56 36.94 -7.33 -1.24
C LEU A 56 35.74 -6.62 -1.88
N VAL A 57 35.30 -7.13 -3.02
CA VAL A 57 34.08 -6.69 -3.70
C VAL A 57 33.06 -7.83 -3.71
N LEU A 58 31.92 -7.61 -3.06
CA LEU A 58 30.77 -8.51 -3.04
C LEU A 58 29.76 -8.07 -4.10
N VAL A 59 29.33 -9.00 -4.95
CA VAL A 59 28.33 -8.74 -5.99
C VAL A 59 27.22 -9.79 -5.92
N HIS A 60 26.05 -9.38 -5.44
CA HIS A 60 24.86 -10.23 -5.43
C HIS A 60 24.07 -10.07 -6.72
N LEU A 61 23.75 -11.19 -7.39
CA LEU A 61 23.13 -11.23 -8.70
C LEU A 61 21.65 -11.63 -8.66
N MET A 62 20.85 -10.95 -9.49
CA MET A 62 19.39 -11.09 -9.54
C MET A 62 18.89 -12.00 -10.66
N GLY A 63 19.76 -12.26 -11.63
CA GLY A 63 19.55 -13.10 -12.78
C GLY A 63 20.87 -13.76 -13.15
N ALA A 64 20.94 -14.36 -14.33
CA ALA A 64 22.14 -15.10 -14.74
C ALA A 64 23.39 -14.20 -14.81
N ASP A 65 23.23 -12.92 -15.19
CA ASP A 65 24.35 -12.05 -15.54
C ASP A 65 24.54 -10.83 -14.63
N VAL A 66 25.81 -10.47 -14.42
CA VAL A 66 26.22 -9.20 -13.82
C VAL A 66 25.87 -8.06 -14.80
N PRO A 67 25.26 -6.94 -14.34
CA PRO A 67 25.02 -5.82 -15.23
C PRO A 67 26.32 -5.31 -15.88
N GLU A 68 26.28 -5.02 -17.19
CA GLU A 68 27.43 -4.59 -18.00
C GLU A 68 28.25 -3.45 -17.34
N TYR A 69 27.58 -2.46 -16.75
CA TYR A 69 28.25 -1.35 -16.08
C TYR A 69 29.00 -1.78 -14.80
N VAL A 70 28.55 -2.84 -14.11
CA VAL A 70 29.26 -3.43 -12.97
C VAL A 70 30.42 -4.28 -13.46
N LEU A 71 30.23 -5.07 -14.52
CA LEU A 71 31.32 -5.86 -15.13
C LEU A 71 32.52 -4.99 -15.50
N ARG A 72 32.28 -3.83 -16.15
CA ARG A 72 33.34 -2.87 -16.50
C ARG A 72 34.13 -2.34 -15.31
N VAL A 73 33.54 -2.32 -14.12
CA VAL A 73 34.24 -1.96 -12.88
C VAL A 73 35.08 -3.15 -12.44
N LEU A 74 34.50 -4.35 -12.39
CA LEU A 74 35.19 -5.57 -11.97
C LEU A 74 36.42 -5.89 -12.84
N GLU A 75 36.34 -5.66 -14.15
CA GLU A 75 37.45 -5.87 -15.11
C GLU A 75 38.64 -4.91 -14.90
N LYS A 76 38.42 -3.78 -14.23
CA LYS A 76 39.44 -2.75 -13.98
C LYS A 76 40.05 -2.83 -12.59
N LEU A 77 39.54 -3.71 -11.73
CA LEU A 77 40.05 -3.87 -10.38
C LEU A 77 41.49 -4.43 -10.40
N PRO A 78 42.34 -4.01 -9.45
CA PRO A 78 43.68 -4.58 -9.32
C PRO A 78 43.60 -6.07 -8.99
N GLU A 79 44.57 -6.88 -9.46
CA GLU A 79 44.63 -8.33 -9.18
C GLU A 79 44.63 -8.69 -7.67
N SER A 80 45.04 -7.73 -6.83
CA SER A 80 45.03 -7.85 -5.38
C SER A 80 43.62 -7.86 -4.79
N ALA A 81 42.65 -7.21 -5.43
CA ALA A 81 41.26 -7.17 -4.97
C ALA A 81 40.58 -8.52 -5.22
N LYS A 82 39.90 -9.06 -4.20
CA LYS A 82 39.11 -10.28 -4.35
C LYS A 82 37.67 -9.92 -4.72
N VAL A 83 37.11 -10.64 -5.68
CA VAL A 83 35.72 -10.48 -6.10
C VAL A 83 34.97 -11.76 -5.76
N LEU A 84 33.86 -11.63 -5.04
CA LEU A 84 32.90 -12.72 -4.81
C LEU A 84 31.57 -12.35 -5.47
N THR A 85 31.23 -13.07 -6.54
CA THR A 85 29.93 -12.96 -7.20
C THR A 85 29.06 -14.16 -6.82
N PHE A 86 27.81 -13.92 -6.45
CA PHE A 86 26.93 -14.98 -5.97
C PHE A 86 25.47 -14.67 -6.24
N GLY A 87 24.66 -15.72 -6.32
CA GLY A 87 23.24 -15.66 -6.65
C GLY A 87 22.64 -17.06 -6.72
N LYS A 88 21.35 -17.16 -7.06
CA LYS A 88 20.64 -18.45 -7.11
C LYS A 88 21.06 -19.32 -8.29
N ASP A 89 21.62 -18.73 -9.35
CA ASP A 89 22.02 -19.43 -10.56
C ASP A 89 23.51 -19.82 -10.52
N PRO A 90 23.91 -21.02 -10.98
CA PRO A 90 25.31 -21.40 -11.07
C PRO A 90 26.21 -20.41 -11.84
N MET A 91 25.66 -19.72 -12.85
CA MET A 91 26.36 -18.69 -13.63
C MET A 91 26.72 -17.46 -12.78
N SER A 92 26.00 -17.25 -11.66
CA SER A 92 26.27 -16.12 -10.76
C SER A 92 27.67 -16.16 -10.14
N PHE A 93 28.37 -17.30 -10.19
CA PHE A 93 29.69 -17.49 -9.60
C PHE A 93 30.85 -17.31 -10.60
N ILE A 94 30.57 -17.07 -11.89
CA ILE A 94 31.59 -17.06 -12.95
C ILE A 94 32.66 -15.99 -12.75
N ASN A 95 32.27 -14.80 -12.29
CA ASN A 95 33.17 -13.66 -12.10
C ASN A 95 33.84 -13.64 -10.72
N THR A 96 33.74 -14.73 -9.96
CA THR A 96 34.41 -14.85 -8.66
C THR A 96 35.90 -15.09 -8.84
N THR A 97 36.73 -14.17 -8.33
CA THR A 97 38.20 -14.28 -8.29
C THR A 97 38.72 -14.69 -6.90
N GLY A 98 37.88 -14.60 -5.87
CA GLY A 98 38.18 -15.10 -4.52
C GLY A 98 37.87 -16.60 -4.32
N PRO A 99 37.96 -17.11 -3.08
CA PRO A 99 37.60 -18.49 -2.76
C PRO A 99 36.13 -18.77 -3.09
N LYS A 100 35.85 -19.75 -3.96
CA LYS A 100 34.48 -20.09 -4.39
C LYS A 100 33.59 -20.54 -3.22
N GLU A 101 34.16 -21.23 -2.24
CA GLU A 101 33.46 -21.63 -1.01
C GLU A 101 32.96 -20.41 -0.22
N ALA A 102 33.72 -19.30 -0.21
CA ALA A 102 33.27 -18.07 0.41
C ALA A 102 32.07 -17.46 -0.32
N ALA A 103 32.08 -17.45 -1.65
CA ALA A 103 30.93 -17.01 -2.44
C ALA A 103 29.68 -17.87 -2.19
N LEU A 104 29.84 -19.20 -2.10
CA LEU A 104 28.74 -20.13 -1.78
C LEU A 104 28.15 -19.85 -0.39
N LYS A 105 29.00 -19.63 0.61
CA LYS A 105 28.55 -19.29 1.96
C LYS A 105 27.87 -17.92 2.02
N CYS A 106 28.38 -16.91 1.29
CA CYS A 106 27.68 -15.65 1.14
C CYS A 106 26.28 -15.83 0.55
N CYS A 107 26.16 -16.68 -0.49
CA CYS A 107 24.87 -17.00 -1.08
C CYS A 107 23.92 -17.64 -0.06
N GLU A 108 24.41 -18.57 0.76
CA GLU A 108 23.62 -19.27 1.76
C GLU A 108 23.07 -18.32 2.84
N TYR A 109 23.94 -17.55 3.49
CA TYR A 109 23.53 -16.59 4.53
C TYR A 109 22.60 -15.51 3.96
N LEU A 110 22.99 -14.86 2.86
CA LEU A 110 22.23 -13.71 2.35
C LEU A 110 20.92 -14.16 1.71
N SER A 111 20.81 -15.33 1.10
CA SER A 111 19.53 -15.81 0.53
C SER A 111 18.46 -16.06 1.59
N LEU A 112 18.85 -16.55 2.78
CA LEU A 112 17.92 -16.72 3.91
C LEU A 112 17.61 -15.39 4.60
N ASN A 113 18.55 -14.45 4.50
CA ASN A 113 18.46 -13.08 4.99
C ASN A 113 18.21 -13.02 6.52
N GLY A 114 17.97 -11.84 7.06
CA GLY A 114 17.88 -11.62 8.50
C GLY A 114 19.16 -11.03 9.06
N LYS A 115 19.02 -10.17 10.07
CA LYS A 115 20.12 -9.42 10.68
C LYS A 115 21.27 -10.33 11.11
N ASP A 116 20.94 -11.44 11.79
CA ASP A 116 21.94 -12.37 12.31
C ASP A 116 22.66 -13.16 11.21
N ASN A 117 21.95 -13.54 10.15
CA ASN A 117 22.56 -14.18 8.99
C ASN A 117 23.49 -13.23 8.23
N VAL A 118 23.08 -11.98 8.01
CA VAL A 118 23.91 -10.98 7.34
C VAL A 118 25.18 -10.69 8.15
N ARG A 119 25.04 -10.56 9.48
CA ARG A 119 26.17 -10.42 10.40
C ARG A 119 27.09 -11.63 10.38
N SER A 120 26.53 -12.84 10.41
CA SER A 120 27.28 -14.10 10.38
C SER A 120 28.01 -14.31 9.05
N CYS A 121 27.43 -13.85 7.94
CA CYS A 121 28.09 -13.79 6.64
C CYS A 121 29.37 -12.93 6.70
N LEU A 122 29.29 -11.75 7.33
CA LEU A 122 30.44 -10.86 7.46
C LEU A 122 31.52 -11.45 8.38
N LEU A 123 31.13 -12.03 9.52
CA LEU A 123 32.05 -12.77 10.40
C LEU A 123 32.74 -13.94 9.70
N TYR A 124 31.99 -14.69 8.88
CA TYR A 124 32.52 -15.79 8.08
C TYR A 124 33.62 -15.29 7.14
N LEU A 125 33.38 -14.20 6.41
CA LEU A 125 34.36 -13.60 5.50
C LEU A 125 35.60 -13.10 6.25
N LEU A 126 35.43 -12.40 7.37
CA LEU A 126 36.53 -11.88 8.18
C LEU A 126 37.41 -13.01 8.73
N LYS A 127 36.80 -14.12 9.18
CA LYS A 127 37.53 -15.29 9.66
C LYS A 127 38.28 -16.00 8.52
N THR A 128 37.58 -16.31 7.43
CA THR A 128 38.09 -17.19 6.38
C THR A 128 39.03 -16.51 5.40
N MET A 129 38.83 -15.22 5.14
CA MET A 129 39.64 -14.46 4.18
C MET A 129 40.69 -13.57 4.85
N TYR A 130 40.44 -13.12 6.09
CA TYR A 130 41.30 -12.14 6.77
C TYR A 130 41.83 -12.62 8.14
N GLY A 131 41.57 -13.88 8.50
CA GLY A 131 42.17 -14.52 9.69
C GLY A 131 41.69 -13.95 11.03
N TRP A 132 40.52 -13.29 11.08
CA TRP A 132 39.97 -12.81 12.35
C TRP A 132 39.65 -13.98 13.28
N ASN A 133 40.08 -13.88 14.54
CA ASN A 133 39.76 -14.86 15.57
C ASN A 133 38.37 -14.59 16.14
N VAL A 134 37.34 -14.96 15.38
CA VAL A 134 35.93 -14.82 15.74
C VAL A 134 35.19 -16.14 15.63
N GLU A 135 34.16 -16.29 16.45
CA GLU A 135 33.17 -17.34 16.28
C GLU A 135 32.21 -16.96 15.14
N VAL A 136 31.87 -17.92 14.30
CA VAL A 136 30.95 -17.71 13.17
C VAL A 136 29.74 -18.59 13.47
N PRO A 137 28.59 -17.98 13.83
CA PRO A 137 27.35 -18.72 14.03
C PRO A 137 26.97 -19.48 12.74
N GLU A 138 26.31 -20.63 12.87
CA GLU A 138 25.73 -21.31 11.72
C GLU A 138 24.57 -20.50 11.12
N VAL A 139 24.27 -20.80 9.86
CA VAL A 139 23.16 -20.17 9.13
C VAL A 139 21.84 -20.47 9.84
N GLU A 140 21.13 -19.40 10.22
CA GLU A 140 19.81 -19.51 10.81
C GLU A 140 18.74 -19.67 9.74
N ARG A 141 17.90 -20.70 9.87
CA ARG A 141 16.77 -20.93 8.97
C ARG A 141 15.50 -20.28 9.53
N LEU A 142 15.30 -19.01 9.18
CA LEU A 142 14.10 -18.28 9.53
C LEU A 142 12.87 -18.80 8.76
N PRO A 143 11.71 -19.00 9.41
CA PRO A 143 10.51 -19.53 8.75
C PRO A 143 10.04 -18.71 7.56
N MET A 144 9.41 -19.40 6.60
CA MET A 144 9.08 -18.84 5.30
C MET A 144 7.75 -18.05 5.28
N GLN A 145 6.91 -18.26 6.30
CA GLN A 145 5.62 -17.62 6.51
C GLN A 145 5.23 -17.71 7.99
N GLY A 146 4.33 -16.84 8.45
CA GLY A 146 3.83 -16.86 9.83
C GLY A 146 3.03 -15.63 10.19
N ILE A 147 2.59 -15.57 11.45
CA ILE A 147 1.95 -14.39 12.05
C ILE A 147 3.00 -13.61 12.84
N LEU A 148 2.89 -12.28 12.85
CA LEU A 148 3.72 -11.38 13.64
C LEU A 148 2.85 -10.53 14.58
N ASP A 149 3.35 -10.26 15.78
CA ASP A 149 2.88 -9.14 16.59
C ASP A 149 3.63 -7.84 16.24
N THR A 150 3.30 -6.74 16.94
CA THR A 150 3.88 -5.43 16.71
C THR A 150 5.31 -5.27 17.24
N GLU A 151 5.82 -6.27 17.97
CA GLU A 151 7.18 -6.33 18.51
C GLU A 151 8.05 -7.31 17.70
N GLY A 152 7.51 -7.86 16.60
CA GLY A 152 8.19 -8.81 15.72
C GLY A 152 8.22 -10.24 16.23
N LYS A 153 7.51 -10.57 17.32
CA LYS A 153 7.35 -11.94 17.81
C LYS A 153 6.49 -12.72 16.82
N ARG A 154 6.90 -13.96 16.57
CA ARG A 154 6.30 -14.85 15.56
C ARG A 154 5.41 -15.91 16.19
N PHE A 155 4.34 -16.24 15.49
CA PHE A 155 3.42 -17.33 15.84
C PHE A 155 3.24 -18.30 14.66
N GLY A 156 3.16 -19.60 14.97
CA GLY A 156 3.01 -20.69 14.00
C GLY A 156 1.55 -21.03 13.67
N SER A 157 0.59 -20.45 14.40
CA SER A 157 -0.84 -20.59 14.16
C SER A 157 -1.62 -19.40 14.70
N ILE A 158 -2.85 -19.22 14.21
CA ILE A 158 -3.76 -18.19 14.72
C ILE A 158 -4.19 -18.44 16.17
N GLY A 159 -4.25 -19.71 16.59
CA GLY A 159 -4.57 -20.10 17.96
C GLY A 159 -3.48 -19.68 18.95
N GLU A 160 -2.21 -19.87 18.59
CA GLU A 160 -1.07 -19.37 19.37
C GLU A 160 -1.09 -17.85 19.49
N PHE A 161 -1.35 -17.15 18.38
CA PHE A 161 -1.45 -15.69 18.37
C PHE A 161 -2.58 -15.19 19.29
N ILE A 162 -3.78 -15.77 19.18
CA ILE A 162 -4.94 -15.39 20.00
C ILE A 162 -4.73 -15.69 21.48
N ALA A 163 -4.00 -16.76 21.83
CA ALA A 163 -3.71 -17.09 23.22
C ALA A 163 -2.88 -16.01 23.93
N GLU A 164 -1.96 -15.37 23.20
CA GLU A 164 -1.11 -14.28 23.74
C GLU A 164 -1.68 -12.88 23.49
N HIS A 165 -2.50 -12.74 22.45
CA HIS A 165 -3.20 -11.50 22.09
C HIS A 165 -4.71 -11.75 22.04
N PRO A 166 -5.39 -11.86 23.20
CA PRO A 166 -6.82 -12.13 23.26
C PRO A 166 -7.62 -11.06 22.49
N PRO A 167 -8.53 -11.45 21.59
CA PRO A 167 -9.28 -10.51 20.79
C PRO A 167 -10.32 -9.77 21.61
N ILE A 168 -10.67 -8.57 21.14
CA ILE A 168 -11.81 -7.81 21.61
C ILE A 168 -13.08 -8.59 21.23
N PRO A 169 -13.89 -9.06 22.20
CA PRO A 169 -15.05 -9.89 21.91
C PRO A 169 -16.06 -9.17 21.02
N GLY A 170 -16.50 -9.83 19.95
CA GLY A 170 -17.49 -9.30 19.00
C GLY A 170 -16.98 -8.20 18.07
N ALA A 171 -15.75 -7.71 18.24
CA ALA A 171 -15.16 -6.76 17.32
C ALA A 171 -14.75 -7.45 16.00
N PRO A 172 -14.88 -6.76 14.85
CA PRO A 172 -14.46 -7.29 13.57
C PRO A 172 -12.92 -7.44 13.52
N TRP A 173 -12.46 -8.28 12.62
CA TRP A 173 -11.04 -8.46 12.33
C TRP A 173 -10.63 -7.79 11.01
N VAL A 174 -9.38 -7.35 10.94
CA VAL A 174 -8.69 -7.00 9.70
C VAL A 174 -7.46 -7.89 9.54
N GLY A 175 -7.29 -8.47 8.35
CA GLY A 175 -6.11 -9.25 8.00
C GLY A 175 -5.14 -8.37 7.24
N ILE A 176 -3.88 -8.31 7.68
CA ILE A 176 -2.81 -7.59 6.99
C ILE A 176 -1.83 -8.64 6.47
N ILE A 177 -1.49 -8.60 5.18
CA ILE A 177 -0.51 -9.49 4.58
C ILE A 177 0.65 -8.72 3.93
N THR A 178 1.87 -9.12 4.29
CA THR A 178 3.12 -8.53 3.79
C THR A 178 4.10 -9.61 3.31
N SER A 179 5.23 -9.19 2.75
CA SER A 179 6.27 -10.11 2.28
C SER A 179 7.16 -10.56 3.43
N ARG A 180 7.64 -11.81 3.39
CA ARG A 180 8.71 -12.30 4.28
C ARG A 180 9.93 -11.39 4.24
N THR A 181 10.26 -10.88 3.05
CA THR A 181 11.37 -9.94 2.84
C THR A 181 11.19 -8.68 3.69
N SER A 182 9.98 -8.14 3.84
CA SER A 182 9.74 -6.98 4.70
C SER A 182 10.05 -7.30 6.16
N TRP A 183 9.62 -8.46 6.65
CA TRP A 183 9.85 -8.87 8.04
C TRP A 183 11.33 -9.14 8.34
N VAL A 184 12.00 -9.99 7.55
CA VAL A 184 13.39 -10.38 7.84
C VAL A 184 14.38 -9.21 7.74
N ASN A 185 14.01 -8.14 7.04
CA ASN A 185 14.81 -6.92 6.94
C ASN A 185 14.41 -5.85 7.97
N ASP A 186 13.60 -6.21 8.97
CA ASP A 186 13.11 -5.28 9.99
C ASP A 186 12.45 -4.04 9.34
N ASN A 187 11.56 -4.28 8.38
CA ASN A 187 11.00 -3.28 7.48
C ASN A 187 9.46 -3.32 7.44
N CYS A 188 8.88 -3.60 8.62
CA CYS A 188 7.44 -3.77 8.84
C CYS A 188 6.79 -2.63 9.63
N ASP A 189 7.45 -1.47 9.79
CA ASP A 189 6.92 -0.36 10.60
C ASP A 189 5.55 0.12 10.14
N VAL A 190 5.30 0.14 8.83
CA VAL A 190 3.98 0.50 8.28
C VAL A 190 2.92 -0.51 8.73
N GLU A 191 3.22 -1.81 8.64
CA GLU A 191 2.31 -2.86 9.08
C GLU A 191 2.07 -2.83 10.59
N TYR A 192 3.12 -2.63 11.39
CA TYR A 192 3.00 -2.51 12.84
C TYR A 192 2.19 -1.28 13.24
N ASP A 193 2.37 -0.13 12.58
CA ASP A 193 1.58 1.08 12.78
C ASP A 193 0.09 0.82 12.45
N LEU A 194 -0.21 0.14 11.33
CA LEU A 194 -1.58 -0.24 10.98
C LEU A 194 -2.22 -1.13 12.06
N VAL A 195 -1.53 -2.19 12.51
CA VAL A 195 -2.03 -3.07 13.59
C VAL A 195 -2.36 -2.26 14.84
N ARG A 196 -1.45 -1.38 15.28
CA ARG A 196 -1.67 -0.53 16.47
C ARG A 196 -2.88 0.39 16.29
N ARG A 197 -3.04 1.02 15.11
CA ARG A 197 -4.17 1.92 14.82
C ARG A 197 -5.51 1.18 14.83
N PHE A 198 -5.60 0.01 14.19
CA PHE A 198 -6.83 -0.79 14.20
C PHE A 198 -7.20 -1.22 15.63
N ASN A 199 -6.24 -1.73 16.39
CA ASN A 199 -6.46 -2.13 17.78
C ASN A 199 -6.92 -0.93 18.64
N SER A 200 -6.32 0.25 18.46
CA SER A 200 -6.71 1.47 19.18
C SER A 200 -8.14 1.94 18.88
N LYS A 201 -8.67 1.58 17.71
CA LYS A 201 -10.05 1.87 17.28
C LYS A 201 -11.02 0.71 17.55
N GLY A 202 -10.60 -0.28 18.33
CA GLY A 202 -11.44 -1.39 18.74
C GLY A 202 -11.65 -2.44 17.64
N ILE A 203 -10.72 -2.58 16.70
CA ILE A 203 -10.74 -3.57 15.62
C ILE A 203 -9.59 -4.55 15.85
N ASN A 204 -9.87 -5.85 15.83
CA ASN A 204 -8.82 -6.86 15.95
C ASN A 204 -7.97 -6.89 14.67
N ALA A 205 -6.65 -6.98 14.77
CA ALA A 205 -5.77 -7.06 13.60
C ALA A 205 -4.82 -8.26 13.70
N VAL A 206 -4.63 -8.96 12.57
CA VAL A 206 -3.63 -10.02 12.42
C VAL A 206 -2.68 -9.69 11.27
N LEU A 207 -1.38 -9.70 11.53
CA LEU A 207 -0.34 -9.48 10.53
C LEU A 207 0.29 -10.81 10.13
N VAL A 208 0.17 -11.16 8.86
CA VAL A 208 0.77 -12.36 8.26
C VAL A 208 1.89 -11.92 7.30
N TYR A 209 3.04 -12.56 7.39
CA TYR A 209 4.06 -12.47 6.35
C TYR A 209 4.11 -13.76 5.55
N SER A 210 4.41 -13.64 4.26
CA SER A 210 4.35 -14.76 3.33
C SER A 210 5.56 -14.80 2.40
N SER A 211 5.86 -16.00 1.93
CA SER A 211 6.78 -16.20 0.81
C SER A 211 6.18 -15.71 -0.51
N PRO A 212 7.02 -15.42 -1.53
CA PRO A 212 6.56 -14.88 -2.80
C PRO A 212 5.75 -15.85 -3.66
N ARG A 213 5.86 -17.16 -3.37
CA ARG A 213 5.15 -18.23 -4.06
C ARG A 213 5.09 -19.48 -3.19
N THR A 214 4.17 -20.37 -3.52
CA THR A 214 4.04 -21.68 -2.86
C THR A 214 5.04 -22.68 -3.46
N ILE A 215 5.86 -23.29 -2.62
CA ILE A 215 6.76 -24.41 -2.93
C ILE A 215 6.68 -25.39 -1.76
N PRO A 216 5.77 -26.38 -1.81
CA PRO A 216 5.51 -27.25 -0.66
C PRO A 216 6.74 -28.04 -0.20
N GLN A 217 7.62 -28.43 -1.12
CA GLN A 217 8.85 -29.17 -0.82
C GLN A 217 9.85 -28.36 0.01
N GLU A 218 9.74 -27.03 -0.01
CA GLU A 218 10.59 -26.10 0.73
C GLU A 218 9.86 -25.45 1.93
N ASP A 219 8.67 -25.95 2.29
CA ASP A 219 7.78 -25.33 3.29
C ASP A 219 7.55 -23.84 3.01
N MET A 220 7.37 -23.47 1.74
CA MET A 220 7.06 -22.10 1.34
C MET A 220 5.59 -22.00 0.97
N LEU A 221 4.87 -21.07 1.60
CA LEU A 221 3.50 -20.71 1.23
C LEU A 221 3.46 -19.31 0.60
N GLY A 222 2.83 -19.20 -0.56
CA GLY A 222 2.48 -17.95 -1.21
C GLY A 222 1.37 -17.21 -0.47
N LEU A 223 1.03 -16.00 -0.92
CA LEU A 223 0.09 -15.13 -0.23
C LEU A 223 -1.26 -15.80 0.04
N ALA A 224 -1.88 -16.39 -0.99
CA ALA A 224 -3.17 -17.06 -0.87
C ALA A 224 -3.15 -18.20 0.18
N ASP A 225 -2.17 -19.11 0.09
CA ASP A 225 -2.03 -20.22 1.03
C ASP A 225 -1.71 -19.74 2.46
N SER A 226 -0.92 -18.68 2.60
CA SER A 226 -0.64 -18.08 3.92
C SER A 226 -1.90 -17.48 4.55
N VAL A 227 -2.77 -16.81 3.78
CA VAL A 227 -4.07 -16.35 4.28
C VAL A 227 -4.92 -17.53 4.74
N MET A 228 -5.03 -18.58 3.93
CA MET A 228 -5.82 -19.78 4.27
C MET A 228 -5.32 -20.46 5.55
N LYS A 229 -4.00 -20.52 5.76
CA LYS A 229 -3.41 -21.14 6.94
C LYS A 229 -3.56 -20.30 8.21
N TYR A 230 -3.35 -18.99 8.12
CA TYR A 230 -3.12 -18.14 9.29
C TYR A 230 -4.27 -17.20 9.64
N MET A 231 -5.31 -17.08 8.81
CA MET A 231 -6.45 -16.19 9.07
C MET A 231 -7.78 -16.93 9.24
N PHE A 232 -7.75 -18.26 9.33
CA PHE A 232 -8.89 -19.10 9.61
C PHE A 232 -8.81 -19.70 11.00
N LEU A 233 -9.91 -19.62 11.76
CA LEU A 233 -10.06 -20.32 13.03
C LEU A 233 -11.29 -21.22 12.93
N ASP A 234 -11.12 -22.51 13.23
CA ASP A 234 -12.19 -23.52 13.13
C ASP A 234 -12.93 -23.51 11.79
N GLY A 235 -12.17 -23.33 10.70
CA GLY A 235 -12.70 -23.27 9.33
C GLY A 235 -13.41 -21.97 8.96
N LYS A 236 -13.47 -20.98 9.85
CA LYS A 236 -14.06 -19.67 9.57
C LYS A 236 -12.97 -18.63 9.28
N PHE A 237 -13.12 -17.92 8.17
CA PHE A 237 -12.29 -16.77 7.87
C PHE A 237 -12.61 -15.65 8.87
N LEU A 238 -11.60 -15.20 9.63
CA LEU A 238 -11.78 -14.18 10.66
C LEU A 238 -11.95 -12.76 10.09
N PRO A 239 -11.08 -12.30 9.16
CA PRO A 239 -11.12 -10.91 8.69
C PRO A 239 -12.43 -10.52 7.99
N SER A 240 -12.89 -9.31 8.27
CA SER A 240 -13.97 -8.63 7.53
C SER A 240 -13.45 -7.73 6.40
N ALA A 241 -12.13 -7.52 6.35
CA ALA A 241 -11.40 -6.82 5.31
C ALA A 241 -9.94 -7.30 5.28
N MET A 242 -9.32 -7.23 4.10
CA MET A 242 -7.91 -7.55 3.90
C MET A 242 -7.11 -6.30 3.52
N ILE A 243 -5.88 -6.19 3.99
CA ILE A 243 -4.93 -5.16 3.61
C ILE A 243 -3.67 -5.85 3.11
N LYS A 244 -3.27 -5.54 1.89
CA LYS A 244 -2.10 -6.09 1.23
C LYS A 244 -1.06 -4.98 1.05
N THR A 245 0.09 -5.13 1.69
CA THR A 245 1.15 -4.09 1.70
C THR A 245 2.38 -4.49 0.87
N THR A 246 2.22 -5.48 -0.01
CA THR A 246 3.25 -6.00 -0.90
C THR A 246 2.79 -5.96 -2.36
N VAL A 247 3.72 -5.84 -3.30
CA VAL A 247 3.42 -5.82 -4.75
C VAL A 247 3.17 -7.21 -5.34
N LEU A 248 3.43 -8.27 -4.57
CA LEU A 248 3.25 -9.67 -4.99
C LEU A 248 1.78 -9.94 -5.29
N LEU A 249 1.47 -10.76 -6.29
CA LEU A 249 0.10 -11.20 -6.55
C LEU A 249 -0.30 -12.31 -5.56
N TYR A 250 -1.59 -12.41 -5.22
CA TYR A 250 -2.11 -13.48 -4.37
C TYR A 250 -1.89 -14.86 -4.99
N GLY A 251 -2.04 -14.96 -6.33
CA GLY A 251 -2.08 -16.24 -7.03
C GLY A 251 -3.31 -17.08 -6.66
N GLN A 252 -3.25 -18.37 -6.96
CA GLN A 252 -4.26 -19.34 -6.52
C GLN A 252 -3.81 -20.02 -5.22
N ALA A 253 -4.75 -20.29 -4.31
CA ALA A 253 -4.50 -21.19 -3.19
C ALA A 253 -4.37 -22.62 -3.73
N SER A 254 -3.27 -23.29 -3.44
CA SER A 254 -2.95 -24.60 -4.03
C SER A 254 -2.55 -25.64 -2.98
N ALA A 255 -1.99 -25.20 -1.86
CA ALA A 255 -1.51 -26.09 -0.80
C ALA A 255 -2.65 -26.74 0.01
N PHE A 256 -3.84 -26.11 0.01
CA PHE A 256 -5.00 -26.57 0.80
C PHE A 256 -6.13 -27.16 -0.06
N GLY A 257 -5.87 -27.48 -1.32
CA GLY A 257 -6.83 -28.16 -2.20
C GLY A 257 -8.11 -27.37 -2.51
N GLN A 258 -8.13 -26.06 -2.22
CA GLN A 258 -9.21 -25.15 -2.58
C GLN A 258 -8.85 -24.39 -3.85
N GLU A 259 -8.89 -25.07 -5.00
CA GLU A 259 -9.04 -24.37 -6.26
C GLU A 259 -10.51 -23.95 -6.36
N SER A 260 -10.82 -22.68 -6.12
CA SER A 260 -12.14 -22.16 -6.43
C SER A 260 -12.20 -21.85 -7.92
N GLU A 261 -13.19 -22.41 -8.62
CA GLU A 261 -13.50 -22.02 -10.01
C GLU A 261 -13.74 -20.50 -10.14
N ASP A 262 -14.15 -19.89 -9.03
CA ASP A 262 -14.50 -18.50 -8.88
C ASP A 262 -13.32 -17.55 -8.57
N GLY A 263 -12.16 -18.09 -8.18
CA GLY A 263 -10.95 -17.36 -7.81
C GLY A 263 -10.80 -17.04 -6.32
N PHE A 264 -9.55 -16.97 -5.85
CA PHE A 264 -9.20 -16.82 -4.43
C PHE A 264 -9.91 -15.66 -3.71
N LEU A 265 -9.96 -14.46 -4.31
CA LEU A 265 -10.59 -13.30 -3.66
C LEU A 265 -12.11 -13.44 -3.50
N LYS A 266 -12.78 -14.13 -4.43
CA LYS A 266 -14.22 -14.43 -4.28
C LYS A 266 -14.47 -15.41 -3.13
N THR A 267 -13.54 -16.33 -2.87
CA THR A 267 -13.62 -17.24 -1.71
C THR A 267 -13.55 -16.48 -0.39
N LEU A 268 -12.74 -15.42 -0.31
CA LEU A 268 -12.69 -14.58 0.89
C LEU A 268 -13.95 -13.71 1.03
N ASP A 269 -14.54 -13.28 -0.08
CA ASP A 269 -15.72 -12.41 -0.15
C ASP A 269 -15.60 -11.18 0.77
N VAL A 270 -14.43 -10.54 0.83
CA VAL A 270 -14.20 -9.31 1.61
C VAL A 270 -13.52 -8.24 0.76
N PRO A 271 -13.70 -6.95 1.09
CA PRO A 271 -12.92 -5.90 0.45
C PRO A 271 -11.43 -6.09 0.71
N VAL A 272 -10.63 -6.04 -0.35
CA VAL A 272 -9.17 -6.15 -0.30
C VAL A 272 -8.56 -4.82 -0.68
N PHE A 273 -7.92 -4.19 0.31
CA PHE A 273 -7.28 -2.90 0.18
C PHE A 273 -5.80 -3.07 -0.12
N GLN A 274 -5.26 -2.23 -0.99
CA GLN A 274 -3.83 -2.16 -1.23
C GLN A 274 -3.36 -0.70 -1.16
N PRO A 275 -2.89 -0.24 0.02
CA PRO A 275 -2.30 1.07 0.11
C PRO A 275 -0.93 1.11 -0.57
N VAL A 276 -0.52 2.29 -1.00
CA VAL A 276 0.73 2.53 -1.74
C VAL A 276 1.85 2.89 -0.77
N ILE A 277 3.00 2.24 -0.95
CA ILE A 277 4.24 2.50 -0.21
C ILE A 277 5.38 2.45 -1.24
N PRO A 278 5.62 3.56 -1.97
CA PRO A 278 6.46 3.55 -3.15
C PRO A 278 7.91 3.25 -2.76
N SER A 279 8.53 2.43 -3.59
CA SER A 279 9.91 1.98 -3.40
C SER A 279 10.89 2.80 -4.24
N SER A 280 10.42 3.38 -5.35
CA SER A 280 11.26 4.00 -6.37
C SER A 280 11.47 5.51 -6.21
N MET A 281 10.83 6.13 -5.22
CA MET A 281 10.85 7.58 -5.00
C MET A 281 10.85 7.90 -3.51
N THR A 282 11.55 8.97 -3.17
CA THR A 282 11.65 9.48 -1.80
C THR A 282 10.46 10.38 -1.47
N LYS A 283 10.18 10.55 -0.17
CA LYS A 283 9.14 11.49 0.28
C LYS A 283 9.41 12.91 -0.23
N GLU A 284 10.66 13.36 -0.20
CA GLU A 284 11.04 14.67 -0.72
C GLU A 284 10.75 14.81 -2.22
N ALA A 285 11.19 13.84 -3.04
CA ALA A 285 10.97 13.87 -4.48
C ALA A 285 9.47 13.81 -4.86
N TYR A 286 8.62 13.22 -4.01
CA TYR A 286 7.18 13.18 -4.24
C TYR A 286 6.49 14.54 -4.04
N LYS A 287 7.02 15.43 -3.17
CA LYS A 287 6.36 16.72 -2.86
C LYS A 287 6.13 17.57 -4.11
N ASP A 288 7.08 17.55 -5.04
CA ASP A 288 7.04 18.32 -6.28
C ASP A 288 6.64 17.47 -7.49
N ALA A 289 6.37 16.17 -7.30
CA ALA A 289 5.96 15.29 -8.37
C ALA A 289 4.44 15.39 -8.63
N PRO A 290 4.00 15.25 -9.88
CA PRO A 290 2.57 15.15 -10.20
C PRO A 290 1.93 13.83 -9.72
N GLY A 291 2.71 12.92 -9.12
CA GLY A 291 2.26 11.62 -8.65
C GLY A 291 3.39 10.59 -8.63
N LEU A 292 3.00 9.31 -8.55
CA LEU A 292 3.92 8.18 -8.69
C LEU A 292 4.51 8.13 -10.12
N LYS A 293 5.73 7.59 -10.25
CA LYS A 293 6.39 7.39 -11.54
C LYS A 293 6.52 5.90 -11.87
N ARG A 294 7.63 5.25 -11.48
CA ARG A 294 7.90 3.84 -11.81
C ARG A 294 7.02 2.87 -11.03
N ASP A 295 6.59 3.26 -9.84
CA ASP A 295 5.74 2.44 -8.97
C ASP A 295 4.32 2.24 -9.53
N VAL A 296 3.84 3.06 -10.49
CA VAL A 296 2.47 2.98 -11.03
C VAL A 296 2.10 1.58 -11.51
N SER A 297 3.01 0.89 -12.22
CA SER A 297 2.72 -0.45 -12.74
C SER A 297 2.45 -1.48 -11.63
N TYR A 298 3.23 -1.42 -10.54
CA TYR A 298 3.14 -2.41 -9.47
C TYR A 298 2.15 -2.02 -8.36
N ASP A 299 2.07 -0.74 -8.02
CA ASP A 299 1.25 -0.25 -6.91
C ASP A 299 -0.16 0.17 -7.35
N ILE A 300 -0.40 0.39 -8.65
CA ILE A 300 -1.71 0.76 -9.20
C ILE A 300 -2.19 -0.31 -10.19
N THR A 301 -1.51 -0.46 -11.34
CA THR A 301 -2.03 -1.25 -12.47
C THR A 301 -2.25 -2.72 -12.12
N PHE A 302 -1.25 -3.42 -11.58
CA PHE A 302 -1.43 -4.82 -11.19
C PHE A 302 -2.45 -5.01 -10.06
N GLN A 303 -2.62 -4.00 -9.22
CA GLN A 303 -3.57 -4.02 -8.11
C GLN A 303 -5.01 -3.88 -8.58
N GLU A 304 -5.23 -3.05 -9.59
CA GLU A 304 -6.51 -2.94 -10.31
C GLU A 304 -6.83 -4.24 -11.07
N PHE A 305 -5.83 -4.89 -11.70
CA PHE A 305 -6.02 -6.20 -12.34
C PHE A 305 -6.43 -7.31 -11.36
N GLU A 306 -5.93 -7.29 -10.11
CA GLU A 306 -6.37 -8.22 -9.07
C GLU A 306 -7.73 -7.85 -8.46
N GLY A 307 -8.28 -6.66 -8.73
CA GLY A 307 -9.53 -6.19 -8.13
C GLY A 307 -9.39 -5.69 -6.70
N THR A 308 -8.17 -5.33 -6.28
CA THR A 308 -7.94 -4.63 -5.00
C THR A 308 -8.31 -3.15 -5.12
N ILE A 309 -8.60 -2.50 -3.99
CA ILE A 309 -9.16 -1.15 -3.95
C ILE A 309 -8.33 -0.18 -3.10
N GLU A 310 -8.60 1.12 -3.33
CA GLU A 310 -8.09 2.26 -2.56
C GLU A 310 -6.56 2.36 -2.46
N PRO A 311 -5.87 2.64 -3.58
CA PRO A 311 -4.42 2.83 -3.64
C PRO A 311 -3.98 4.18 -3.03
N ILE A 312 -4.23 4.36 -1.74
CA ILE A 312 -3.86 5.55 -0.99
C ILE A 312 -2.40 5.40 -0.56
N LEU A 313 -1.58 6.42 -0.85
CA LEU A 313 -0.22 6.52 -0.33
C LEU A 313 -0.23 6.65 1.19
N ILE A 314 0.34 5.69 1.92
CA ILE A 314 0.37 5.69 3.40
C ILE A 314 1.78 5.71 3.99
N GLY A 315 2.82 5.60 3.17
CA GLY A 315 4.20 5.50 3.63
C GLY A 315 5.19 5.72 2.50
N PHE A 316 6.49 5.73 2.83
CA PHE A 316 7.59 5.77 1.86
C PHE A 316 8.68 4.79 2.27
N SER A 317 9.38 4.20 1.31
CA SER A 317 10.58 3.40 1.58
C SER A 317 11.82 4.25 1.92
N ARG A 318 11.81 5.56 1.62
CA ARG A 318 12.92 6.49 1.86
C ARG A 318 12.42 7.92 2.09
N GLU A 319 13.02 8.63 3.03
CA GLU A 319 12.74 10.06 3.25
C GLU A 319 13.40 10.93 2.17
N ASP A 320 14.69 10.71 1.91
CA ASP A 320 15.53 11.36 0.89
C ASP A 320 16.45 10.35 0.17
N SER A 321 17.27 10.82 -0.79
CA SER A 321 18.13 9.95 -1.63
C SER A 321 19.31 9.33 -0.87
N PHE A 322 19.69 9.90 0.27
CA PHE A 322 20.80 9.44 1.10
C PHE A 322 20.34 8.56 2.27
N SER A 323 19.05 8.63 2.62
CA SER A 323 18.42 7.82 3.65
C SER A 323 18.47 6.33 3.32
N GLU A 324 18.70 5.51 4.35
CA GLU A 324 18.58 4.06 4.25
C GLU A 324 17.15 3.66 3.81
N ALA A 325 17.04 2.55 3.05
CA ALA A 325 15.75 2.03 2.64
C ALA A 325 14.99 1.45 3.84
N HIS A 326 14.00 2.19 4.33
CA HIS A 326 13.14 1.82 5.44
C HIS A 326 11.72 2.37 5.26
N ARG A 327 10.74 1.48 5.30
CA ARG A 327 9.32 1.77 5.07
C ARG A 327 8.76 2.45 6.30
N ARG A 328 8.50 3.75 6.18
CA ARG A 328 7.92 4.55 7.26
C ARG A 328 6.51 5.00 6.92
N PRO A 329 5.56 4.94 7.87
CA PRO A 329 4.22 5.44 7.66
C PRO A 329 4.20 6.98 7.61
N ILE A 330 3.24 7.52 6.87
CA ILE A 330 2.82 8.91 6.91
C ILE A 330 1.61 8.96 7.83
N THR A 331 1.81 9.42 9.07
CA THR A 331 0.83 9.34 10.17
C THR A 331 -0.59 9.73 9.75
N GLU A 332 -0.77 10.90 9.14
CA GLU A 332 -2.07 11.43 8.76
C GLU A 332 -2.76 10.61 7.65
N ARG A 333 -1.97 10.04 6.72
CA ARG A 333 -2.50 9.24 5.62
C ARG A 333 -2.81 7.81 6.05
N ALA A 334 -1.99 7.23 6.93
CA ALA A 334 -2.26 5.95 7.56
C ALA A 334 -3.54 6.01 8.39
N GLU A 335 -3.73 7.09 9.17
CA GLU A 335 -4.96 7.33 9.92
C GLU A 335 -6.19 7.43 9.01
N TYR A 336 -6.10 8.24 7.96
CA TYR A 336 -7.17 8.38 6.96
C TYR A 336 -7.51 7.04 6.29
N PHE A 337 -6.50 6.25 5.94
CA PHE A 337 -6.68 4.92 5.35
C PHE A 337 -7.39 3.96 6.31
N VAL A 338 -6.96 3.89 7.57
CA VAL A 338 -7.59 3.06 8.61
C VAL A 338 -9.06 3.42 8.78
N ASP A 339 -9.40 4.72 8.85
CA ASP A 339 -10.78 5.17 8.97
C ASP A 339 -11.66 4.73 7.78
N ARG A 340 -11.09 4.69 6.57
CA ARG A 340 -11.80 4.22 5.38
C ARG A 340 -12.04 2.72 5.39
N VAL A 341 -11.04 1.92 5.81
CA VAL A 341 -11.20 0.48 6.00
C VAL A 341 -12.30 0.19 7.03
N ILE A 342 -12.29 0.89 8.16
CA ILE A 342 -13.32 0.74 9.21
C ILE A 342 -14.72 1.08 8.69
N ARG A 343 -14.87 2.16 7.91
CA ARG A 343 -16.15 2.51 7.27
C ARG A 343 -16.62 1.41 6.32
N ARG A 344 -15.72 0.74 5.60
CA ARG A 344 -16.07 -0.39 4.72
C ARG A 344 -16.48 -1.64 5.51
N ILE A 345 -15.78 -1.95 6.60
CA ILE A 345 -16.16 -3.03 7.52
C ILE A 345 -17.56 -2.76 8.10
N LYS A 346 -17.82 -1.52 8.52
CA LYS A 346 -19.14 -1.09 9.00
C LYS A 346 -20.22 -1.28 7.94
N LEU A 347 -19.95 -0.98 6.68
CA LEU A 347 -20.93 -1.19 5.59
C LEU A 347 -21.40 -2.64 5.47
N ARG A 348 -20.53 -3.62 5.75
CA ARG A 348 -20.89 -5.05 5.74
C ARG A 348 -21.86 -5.43 6.86
N THR A 349 -21.72 -4.81 8.03
CA THR A 349 -22.46 -5.15 9.25
C THR A 349 -23.72 -4.32 9.46
N THR A 350 -23.80 -3.11 8.89
CA THR A 350 -25.01 -2.27 8.95
C THR A 350 -26.18 -2.96 8.24
N PRO A 351 -27.37 -3.09 8.85
CA PRO A 351 -28.57 -3.59 8.19
C PRO A 351 -28.96 -2.73 6.97
N ASN A 352 -29.50 -3.35 5.92
CA ASN A 352 -29.89 -2.62 4.69
C ASN A 352 -30.87 -1.47 4.96
N SER A 353 -31.81 -1.64 5.91
CA SER A 353 -32.77 -0.61 6.32
C SER A 353 -32.10 0.64 6.92
N GLU A 354 -30.93 0.50 7.53
CA GLU A 354 -30.20 1.61 8.17
C GLU A 354 -29.15 2.24 7.25
N LYS A 355 -28.84 1.62 6.10
CA LYS A 355 -27.86 2.14 5.15
C LYS A 355 -28.36 3.43 4.52
N LYS A 356 -27.51 4.46 4.58
CA LYS A 356 -27.72 5.75 3.91
C LYS A 356 -26.84 5.80 2.67
N VAL A 357 -27.45 6.03 1.51
CA VAL A 357 -26.77 6.01 0.20
C VAL A 357 -27.00 7.34 -0.51
N ALA A 358 -25.95 7.91 -1.10
CA ALA A 358 -26.05 9.10 -1.93
C ALA A 358 -25.65 8.76 -3.37
N PHE A 359 -26.53 9.06 -4.32
CA PHE A 359 -26.26 9.00 -5.75
C PHE A 359 -25.96 10.41 -6.26
N PHE A 360 -24.84 10.57 -6.96
CA PHE A 360 -24.47 11.81 -7.63
C PHE A 360 -24.66 11.66 -9.14
N LEU A 361 -25.50 12.51 -9.71
CA LEU A 361 -25.75 12.61 -11.14
C LEU A 361 -24.78 13.61 -11.77
N ASN A 362 -24.19 13.25 -12.91
CA ASN A 362 -23.35 14.15 -13.69
C ASN A 362 -24.15 15.38 -14.15
N ASN A 363 -23.46 16.52 -14.29
CA ASN A 363 -24.05 17.79 -14.69
C ASN A 363 -23.16 18.47 -15.75
N TYR A 364 -23.56 18.36 -17.02
CA TYR A 364 -22.79 18.92 -18.13
C TYR A 364 -23.10 20.42 -18.37
N PRO A 365 -22.08 21.28 -18.54
CA PRO A 365 -22.27 22.74 -18.56
C PRO A 365 -22.78 23.34 -19.89
N CYS A 366 -22.94 22.56 -20.97
CA CYS A 366 -23.00 23.13 -22.34
C CYS A 366 -24.39 23.27 -22.99
N ALA A 367 -25.49 22.96 -22.30
CA ALA A 367 -26.86 23.20 -22.80
C ALA A 367 -27.82 23.42 -21.61
N GLY A 368 -29.10 23.76 -21.85
CA GLY A 368 -30.06 24.15 -20.81
C GLY A 368 -30.10 23.20 -19.60
N ALA A 369 -30.25 23.76 -18.38
CA ALA A 369 -30.09 23.04 -17.11
C ALA A 369 -30.97 21.78 -16.97
N GLU A 370 -32.10 21.72 -17.66
CA GLU A 370 -33.06 20.61 -17.62
C GLU A 370 -32.64 19.42 -18.49
N ALA A 371 -31.87 19.64 -19.56
CA ALA A 371 -31.53 18.61 -20.55
C ALA A 371 -30.30 17.76 -20.15
N ASN A 372 -29.52 18.19 -19.16
CA ASN A 372 -28.18 17.65 -18.88
C ASN A 372 -28.08 16.89 -17.54
N VAL A 373 -29.18 16.76 -16.78
CA VAL A 373 -29.15 16.09 -15.47
C VAL A 373 -28.99 14.59 -15.67
N GLY A 374 -27.85 14.06 -15.22
CA GLY A 374 -27.53 12.65 -15.40
C GLY A 374 -27.32 12.29 -16.88
N GLU A 375 -26.87 13.23 -17.71
CA GLU A 375 -26.41 12.88 -19.06
C GLU A 375 -25.17 11.98 -18.96
N ASP A 376 -25.12 10.93 -19.77
CA ASP A 376 -23.98 10.02 -19.88
C ASP A 376 -23.95 9.41 -21.29
N LYS A 377 -22.79 8.91 -21.72
CA LYS A 377 -22.63 8.30 -23.02
C LYS A 377 -23.10 6.84 -22.97
N ASP A 378 -24.10 6.52 -23.79
CA ASP A 378 -24.63 5.16 -23.97
C ASP A 378 -25.31 4.55 -22.72
N LEU A 379 -25.69 5.36 -21.73
CA LEU A 379 -26.42 4.93 -20.54
C LEU A 379 -27.68 5.79 -20.31
N ASN A 380 -28.85 5.14 -20.21
CA ASN A 380 -30.06 5.80 -19.74
C ASN A 380 -30.02 5.88 -18.20
N VAL A 381 -29.39 6.93 -17.68
CA VAL A 381 -29.12 7.12 -16.24
C VAL A 381 -30.40 7.13 -15.41
N MET A 382 -31.46 7.78 -15.89
CA MET A 382 -32.71 7.92 -15.13
C MET A 382 -33.41 6.57 -14.96
N ASP A 383 -33.58 5.80 -16.04
CA ASP A 383 -34.19 4.48 -15.92
C ASP A 383 -33.28 3.50 -15.18
N SER A 384 -31.95 3.63 -15.33
CA SER A 384 -30.99 2.81 -14.58
C SER A 384 -31.08 3.08 -13.08
N LEU A 385 -31.12 4.36 -12.67
CA LEU A 385 -31.24 4.72 -11.26
C LEU A 385 -32.60 4.31 -10.70
N ALA A 386 -33.71 4.53 -11.41
CA ALA A 386 -35.02 4.04 -10.98
C ALA A 386 -35.01 2.50 -10.78
N ASN A 387 -34.38 1.73 -11.68
CA ASN A 387 -34.20 0.29 -11.53
C ASN A 387 -33.38 -0.07 -10.27
N ILE A 388 -32.27 0.63 -10.03
CA ILE A 388 -31.43 0.43 -8.84
C ILE A 388 -32.23 0.72 -7.57
N LEU A 389 -32.96 1.84 -7.51
CA LEU A 389 -33.75 2.22 -6.33
C LEU A 389 -34.84 1.18 -6.03
N ARG A 390 -35.52 0.65 -7.07
CA ARG A 390 -36.51 -0.43 -6.90
C ARG A 390 -35.86 -1.71 -6.38
N ARG A 391 -34.73 -2.12 -6.95
CA ARG A 391 -34.00 -3.29 -6.46
C ARG A 391 -33.52 -3.09 -5.02
N MET A 392 -33.04 -1.90 -4.66
CA MET A 392 -32.70 -1.56 -3.27
C MET A 392 -33.90 -1.71 -2.34
N LYS A 393 -35.10 -1.28 -2.76
CA LYS A 393 -36.34 -1.48 -1.98
C LYS A 393 -36.63 -2.96 -1.74
N GLU A 394 -36.50 -3.79 -2.78
CA GLU A 394 -36.68 -5.25 -2.69
C GLU A 394 -35.67 -5.91 -1.76
N GLU A 395 -34.42 -5.43 -1.73
CA GLU A 395 -33.35 -5.88 -0.84
C GLU A 395 -33.46 -5.33 0.60
N GLY A 396 -34.55 -4.62 0.92
CA GLY A 396 -34.87 -4.15 2.28
C GLY A 396 -34.24 -2.82 2.68
N TYR A 397 -33.75 -2.02 1.72
CA TYR A 397 -33.33 -0.64 1.99
C TYR A 397 -34.55 0.25 2.22
N THR A 398 -34.42 1.23 3.12
CA THR A 398 -35.44 2.28 3.29
C THR A 398 -35.32 3.28 2.13
N VAL A 399 -36.08 3.04 1.05
CA VAL A 399 -36.07 3.89 -0.14
C VAL A 399 -37.47 4.01 -0.77
N ASP A 400 -37.85 5.24 -1.09
CA ASP A 400 -39.10 5.58 -1.77
C ASP A 400 -38.88 5.58 -3.29
N ALA A 401 -38.63 4.39 -3.86
CA ALA A 401 -38.24 4.26 -5.25
C ALA A 401 -39.34 4.73 -6.24
N PRO A 402 -39.04 5.60 -7.22
CA PRO A 402 -39.96 5.95 -8.30
C PRO A 402 -40.16 4.77 -9.27
N ASP A 403 -41.32 4.73 -9.92
CA ASP A 403 -41.69 3.63 -10.83
C ASP A 403 -40.93 3.67 -12.17
N THR A 404 -40.50 4.86 -12.61
CA THR A 404 -39.84 5.07 -13.90
C THR A 404 -38.75 6.14 -13.80
N GLY A 405 -37.78 6.12 -14.72
CA GLY A 405 -36.81 7.20 -14.84
C GLY A 405 -37.46 8.55 -15.11
N LYS A 406 -38.59 8.57 -15.82
CA LYS A 406 -39.39 9.78 -16.03
C LYS A 406 -39.90 10.36 -14.70
N GLY A 407 -40.48 9.53 -13.83
CA GLY A 407 -40.96 9.97 -12.52
C GLY A 407 -39.82 10.44 -11.61
N LEU A 408 -38.64 9.84 -11.71
CA LEU A 408 -37.43 10.31 -11.03
C LEU A 408 -37.05 11.72 -11.50
N MET A 409 -37.00 11.95 -12.81
CA MET A 409 -36.68 13.24 -13.40
C MET A 409 -37.71 14.32 -13.02
N GLU A 410 -39.01 14.00 -13.12
CA GLU A 410 -40.10 14.89 -12.72
C GLU A 410 -39.92 15.32 -11.26
N CYS A 411 -39.61 14.39 -10.36
CA CYS A 411 -39.36 14.70 -8.94
C CYS A 411 -38.17 15.65 -8.75
N ILE A 412 -37.05 15.44 -9.45
CA ILE A 412 -35.89 16.34 -9.39
C ILE A 412 -36.26 17.77 -9.85
N MET A 413 -37.03 17.88 -10.93
CA MET A 413 -37.44 19.16 -11.51
C MET A 413 -38.48 19.88 -10.66
N GLU A 414 -39.45 19.17 -10.10
CA GLU A 414 -40.45 19.72 -9.17
C GLU A 414 -39.79 20.35 -7.94
N HIS A 415 -38.78 19.67 -7.39
CA HIS A 415 -38.02 20.17 -6.25
C HIS A 415 -36.97 21.22 -6.64
N LYS A 416 -36.77 21.46 -7.95
CA LYS A 416 -35.67 22.29 -8.48
C LYS A 416 -34.32 21.92 -7.86
N ALA A 417 -34.08 20.63 -7.63
CA ALA A 417 -32.94 20.10 -6.90
C ALA A 417 -31.64 20.10 -7.74
N LEU A 418 -31.36 21.24 -8.38
CA LEU A 418 -30.23 21.48 -9.26
C LEU A 418 -29.27 22.44 -8.57
N SER A 419 -27.98 22.11 -8.58
CA SER A 419 -26.93 23.01 -8.09
C SER A 419 -26.58 24.05 -9.16
N ASP A 420 -27.50 24.97 -9.46
CA ASP A 420 -27.33 26.09 -10.40
C ASP A 420 -27.80 27.41 -9.79
N PHE A 421 -26.89 28.37 -9.69
CA PHE A 421 -27.12 29.71 -9.14
C PHE A 421 -27.31 30.80 -10.22
N ARG A 422 -27.16 30.48 -11.51
CA ARG A 422 -27.28 31.47 -12.61
C ARG A 422 -28.70 31.62 -13.12
N TRP A 423 -29.45 30.51 -13.19
CA TRP A 423 -30.77 30.47 -13.81
C TRP A 423 -31.90 30.13 -12.83
N THR A 424 -31.57 29.48 -11.71
CA THR A 424 -32.51 29.18 -10.64
C THR A 424 -32.07 29.91 -9.39
N ASN A 425 -32.95 30.73 -8.81
CA ASN A 425 -32.65 31.41 -7.57
C ASN A 425 -32.60 30.38 -6.42
N ALA A 426 -31.57 30.46 -5.57
CA ALA A 426 -31.41 29.68 -4.35
C ALA A 426 -32.71 29.63 -3.49
N THR A 427 -33.39 30.78 -3.36
CA THR A 427 -34.66 30.90 -2.63
C THR A 427 -35.79 30.08 -3.28
N GLU A 428 -35.74 29.92 -4.60
CA GLU A 428 -36.75 29.15 -5.31
C GLU A 428 -36.55 27.64 -5.14
N ILE A 429 -35.30 27.18 -5.12
CA ILE A 429 -34.94 25.78 -4.82
C ILE A 429 -35.42 25.41 -3.42
N GLU A 430 -35.19 26.30 -2.45
CA GLU A 430 -35.65 26.13 -1.09
C GLU A 430 -37.17 26.06 -0.99
N ARG A 431 -37.89 26.97 -1.65
CA ARG A 431 -39.36 26.96 -1.72
C ARG A 431 -39.91 25.66 -2.32
N CYS A 432 -39.23 25.11 -3.31
CA CYS A 432 -39.58 23.86 -3.96
C CYS A 432 -39.14 22.62 -3.18
N GLY A 433 -38.43 22.77 -2.05
CA GLY A 433 -37.98 21.66 -1.21
C GLY A 433 -36.74 20.93 -1.72
N GLY A 434 -35.98 21.51 -2.66
CA GLY A 434 -34.76 20.93 -3.22
C GLY A 434 -33.50 21.12 -2.39
N VAL A 435 -33.59 21.70 -1.18
CA VAL A 435 -32.46 21.88 -0.25
C VAL A 435 -32.46 20.75 0.78
N LEU A 436 -31.37 19.98 0.81
CA LEU A 436 -31.17 18.88 1.76
C LEU A 436 -30.50 19.32 3.05
N TYR A 437 -29.66 20.35 2.99
CA TYR A 437 -28.90 20.84 4.14
C TYR A 437 -28.47 22.31 3.97
N HIS A 438 -28.54 23.06 5.06
CA HIS A 438 -28.06 24.44 5.15
C HIS A 438 -26.77 24.48 5.97
N MET A 439 -25.64 24.50 5.29
CA MET A 439 -24.32 24.52 5.93
C MET A 439 -23.96 25.95 6.35
N SER A 440 -23.68 26.12 7.64
CA SER A 440 -23.27 27.42 8.17
C SER A 440 -21.85 27.81 7.70
N PRO A 441 -21.53 29.11 7.58
CA PRO A 441 -20.17 29.56 7.31
C PRO A 441 -19.15 29.04 8.33
N GLU A 442 -19.55 28.94 9.60
CA GLU A 442 -18.73 28.42 10.68
C GLU A 442 -18.38 26.94 10.44
N GLU A 443 -19.40 26.12 10.15
CA GLU A 443 -19.22 24.70 9.82
C GLU A 443 -18.34 24.53 8.58
N TYR A 444 -18.62 25.24 7.49
CA TYR A 444 -17.78 25.20 6.30
C TYR A 444 -16.34 25.64 6.59
N GLY A 445 -16.18 26.67 7.43
CA GLY A 445 -14.89 27.19 7.86
C GLY A 445 -14.04 26.15 8.60
N GLU A 446 -14.66 25.31 9.45
CA GLU A 446 -13.96 24.20 10.11
C GLU A 446 -13.36 23.23 9.08
N TRP A 447 -14.14 22.80 8.08
CA TRP A 447 -13.66 21.92 7.01
C TRP A 447 -12.59 22.59 6.15
N PHE A 448 -12.81 23.85 5.76
CA PHE A 448 -11.90 24.62 4.92
C PHE A 448 -10.54 24.86 5.61
N SER A 449 -10.55 25.05 6.93
CA SER A 449 -9.33 25.24 7.72
C SER A 449 -8.39 24.02 7.69
N GLY A 450 -8.95 22.81 7.55
CA GLY A 450 -8.22 21.56 7.48
C GLY A 450 -7.52 21.28 6.13
N LEU A 451 -7.78 22.10 5.10
CA LEU A 451 -7.10 21.97 3.81
C LEU A 451 -5.66 22.48 3.88
N SER A 452 -4.83 22.15 2.88
CA SER A 452 -3.49 22.75 2.78
C SER A 452 -3.56 24.21 2.35
N ASP A 453 -2.57 25.02 2.73
CA ASP A 453 -2.57 26.45 2.39
C ASP A 453 -2.64 26.69 0.88
N LYS A 454 -1.93 25.87 0.09
CA LYS A 454 -2.02 25.90 -1.38
C LYS A 454 -3.46 25.74 -1.88
N VAL A 455 -4.21 24.76 -1.34
CA VAL A 455 -5.61 24.54 -1.73
C VAL A 455 -6.50 25.69 -1.29
N LYS A 456 -6.30 26.22 -0.08
CA LYS A 456 -7.04 27.38 0.42
C LYS A 456 -6.83 28.61 -0.48
N ASP A 457 -5.59 28.87 -0.87
CA ASP A 457 -5.23 30.00 -1.73
C ASP A 457 -5.79 29.84 -3.14
N ASP A 458 -5.72 28.62 -3.70
CA ASP A 458 -6.30 28.32 -5.01
C ASP A 458 -7.83 28.51 -5.02
N VAL A 459 -8.52 28.06 -3.96
CA VAL A 459 -9.97 28.28 -3.79
C VAL A 459 -10.28 29.76 -3.65
N ARG A 460 -9.60 30.49 -2.75
CA ARG A 460 -9.81 31.93 -2.53
C ARG A 460 -9.60 32.76 -3.79
N ARG A 461 -8.57 32.42 -4.57
CA ARG A 461 -8.27 33.12 -5.83
C ARG A 461 -9.41 33.03 -6.84
N ILE A 462 -10.13 31.90 -6.89
CA ILE A 462 -11.19 31.66 -7.87
C ILE A 462 -12.56 32.06 -7.32
N TRP A 463 -12.85 31.74 -6.06
CA TRP A 463 -14.18 31.80 -5.46
C TRP A 463 -14.35 32.87 -4.37
N GLY A 464 -13.28 33.59 -4.03
CA GLY A 464 -13.28 34.55 -2.93
C GLY A 464 -13.17 33.89 -1.56
N GLU A 465 -13.33 34.66 -0.49
CA GLU A 465 -13.28 34.11 0.86
C GLU A 465 -14.49 33.19 1.13
N PRO A 466 -14.28 32.06 1.82
CA PRO A 466 -15.35 31.25 2.40
C PRO A 466 -16.45 32.09 3.07
N PRO A 467 -17.75 31.76 2.88
CA PRO A 467 -18.29 30.61 2.16
C PRO A 467 -18.42 30.81 0.63
N GLY A 468 -17.93 31.93 0.09
CA GLY A 468 -18.15 32.33 -1.29
C GLY A 468 -19.57 32.88 -1.53
N GLU A 469 -19.95 32.97 -2.81
CA GLU A 469 -21.24 33.53 -3.23
C GLU A 469 -22.15 32.51 -3.95
N ALA A 470 -21.62 31.33 -4.28
CA ALA A 470 -22.35 30.30 -5.02
C ALA A 470 -23.30 29.53 -4.09
N MET A 471 -24.56 29.37 -4.52
CA MET A 471 -25.58 28.61 -3.79
C MET A 471 -25.78 29.10 -2.34
N ILE A 472 -25.72 30.40 -2.10
CA ILE A 472 -25.96 30.99 -0.78
C ILE A 472 -27.43 31.39 -0.62
N GLY A 473 -28.06 30.93 0.47
CA GLY A 473 -29.41 31.33 0.91
C GLY A 473 -29.36 31.73 2.38
N GLU A 474 -29.87 32.91 2.71
CA GLU A 474 -29.85 33.48 4.08
C GLU A 474 -28.46 33.42 4.76
N GLY A 475 -27.38 33.58 3.98
CA GLY A 475 -26.00 33.53 4.48
C GLY A 475 -25.44 32.12 4.72
N LYS A 476 -26.15 31.06 4.33
CA LYS A 476 -25.72 29.66 4.44
C LYS A 476 -25.51 29.02 3.07
N ILE A 477 -24.60 28.06 2.97
CA ILE A 477 -24.40 27.27 1.75
C ILE A 477 -25.54 26.25 1.65
N LEU A 478 -26.27 26.28 0.54
CA LEU A 478 -27.36 25.35 0.26
C LEU A 478 -26.83 24.09 -0.44
N ILE A 479 -26.98 22.94 0.20
CA ILE A 479 -26.68 21.65 -0.41
C ILE A 479 -27.98 21.06 -0.96
N THR A 480 -28.05 20.94 -2.29
CA THR A 480 -29.29 20.57 -3.00
C THR A 480 -29.37 19.09 -3.35
N GLY A 481 -30.60 18.57 -3.43
CA GLY A 481 -30.89 17.20 -3.87
C GLY A 481 -32.30 16.77 -3.46
N VAL A 482 -32.65 15.53 -3.75
CA VAL A 482 -33.95 14.93 -3.41
C VAL A 482 -33.74 13.74 -2.48
N ARG A 483 -34.61 13.61 -1.48
CA ARG A 483 -34.61 12.50 -0.52
C ARG A 483 -35.67 11.47 -0.90
N PHE A 484 -35.23 10.22 -1.03
CA PHE A 484 -36.06 9.03 -1.21
C PHE A 484 -35.82 8.09 -0.02
N GLY A 485 -36.43 8.37 1.13
CA GLY A 485 -36.12 7.69 2.40
C GLY A 485 -34.69 7.94 2.90
N ASN A 486 -33.91 6.86 3.04
CA ASN A 486 -32.48 6.92 3.40
C ASN A 486 -31.56 7.12 2.19
N VAL A 487 -32.11 7.27 0.98
CA VAL A 487 -31.36 7.52 -0.24
C VAL A 487 -31.44 9.00 -0.63
N LEU A 488 -30.30 9.60 -0.96
CA LEU A 488 -30.21 10.94 -1.53
C LEU A 488 -29.86 10.84 -3.01
N VAL A 489 -30.56 11.61 -3.85
CA VAL A 489 -30.20 11.80 -5.26
C VAL A 489 -29.82 13.26 -5.43
N MET A 490 -28.57 13.49 -5.81
CA MET A 490 -27.95 14.81 -5.89
C MET A 490 -27.40 15.02 -7.29
N VAL A 491 -27.46 16.26 -7.77
CA VAL A 491 -26.81 16.65 -9.02
C VAL A 491 -25.46 17.27 -8.67
N GLN A 492 -24.40 16.84 -9.36
CA GLN A 492 -23.06 17.38 -9.14
C GLN A 492 -23.08 18.91 -9.32
N PRO A 493 -22.48 19.68 -8.39
CA PRO A 493 -22.28 21.11 -8.59
C PRO A 493 -21.54 21.38 -9.89
N LYS A 494 -21.88 22.49 -10.56
CA LYS A 494 -21.17 22.92 -11.78
C LYS A 494 -19.67 23.12 -11.47
N ARG A 495 -18.84 22.66 -12.39
CA ARG A 495 -17.37 22.68 -12.26
C ARG A 495 -16.76 24.07 -12.40
#